data_AF-A0A7S2TSG7-F1
#
_entry.id   AF-A0A7S2TSG7-F1
#
_cell.length_a   1.000
_cell.length_b   1.000
_cell.length_c   1.000
_cell.angle_alpha   90.00
_cell.angle_beta   90.00
_cell.angle_gamma   90.00
#
_symmetry.space_group_name_H-M   'P 1'
#
loop_
_entity.id
_entity.type
_entity.pdbx_description
1 polymer ?
#
loop_
_entity_poly.entity_id
_entity_poly.type
_entity_poly.pdbx_seq_one_letter_code
_entity_poly.pdbx_strand_id
1 'polypeptide(L)'
;MYRYPKRIRRVVIFDFDVHHGNGTEEIFEYDDDVLFISIHAYGEDFYPVSGLESEARNIVNVPLSIGFKSNEFHNACDQVFRRIEHHKPDLIFLSAGMDAREDDTIMRDSVDENETNASKTRSFSNGKVSWGMPTCNCQGSAGLTVFDYLSMSFRIAELAHRFCQGRVVSVLEGGYGKKGLSDCSVAHLEGLAQGNLHAAACAEWPWTSSTSSSSSSSPPHGKSPEPSPSQATGERADIVASASASAAAG
;
A
#
# COMPACT_ATOMS: atom_id res chain seq x y z
N MET A 1 -20.83 15.66 22.13
CA MET A 1 -20.97 16.14 20.75
C MET A 1 -20.10 15.24 19.88
N TYR A 2 -20.62 14.61 18.82
CA TYR A 2 -19.77 13.82 17.93
C TYR A 2 -18.95 14.78 17.06
N ARG A 3 -17.61 14.67 17.07
CA ARG A 3 -16.72 15.49 16.22
C ARG A 3 -16.99 15.26 14.74
N TYR A 4 -17.32 14.02 14.37
CA TYR A 4 -17.64 13.58 13.02
C TYR A 4 -19.07 13.02 12.90
N PRO A 5 -19.67 12.99 11.69
CA PRO A 5 -21.00 12.41 11.49
C PRO A 5 -21.06 10.96 11.96
N LYS A 6 -22.22 10.49 12.44
CA LYS A 6 -22.38 9.09 12.93
C LYS A 6 -21.88 8.02 11.96
N ARG A 7 -21.90 8.31 10.66
CA ARG A 7 -21.49 7.39 9.60
C ARG A 7 -19.96 7.24 9.46
N ILE A 8 -19.18 8.28 9.79
CA ILE A 8 -17.72 8.27 9.67
C ILE A 8 -17.17 8.64 11.05
N ARG A 9 -16.75 7.65 11.83
CA ARG A 9 -16.17 7.85 13.17
C ARG A 9 -14.69 7.50 13.19
N ARG A 10 -14.29 6.45 12.48
CA ARG A 10 -12.91 5.96 12.42
C ARG A 10 -12.32 6.25 11.06
N VAL A 11 -11.21 6.99 11.01
CA VAL A 11 -10.55 7.37 9.75
C VAL A 11 -9.14 6.81 9.76
N VAL A 12 -8.74 6.20 8.65
CA VAL A 12 -7.32 5.93 8.38
C VAL A 12 -6.81 6.99 7.42
N ILE A 13 -5.64 7.55 7.72
CA ILE A 13 -4.82 8.29 6.77
C ILE A 13 -3.57 7.46 6.55
N PHE A 14 -3.40 6.91 5.36
CA PHE A 14 -2.21 6.17 4.97
C PHE A 14 -1.39 7.01 4.00
N ASP A 15 -0.18 7.34 4.42
CA ASP A 15 0.80 8.13 3.69
C ASP A 15 1.93 7.22 3.20
N PHE A 16 2.13 7.23 1.88
CA PHE A 16 3.21 6.53 1.20
C PHE A 16 4.06 7.47 0.34
N ASP A 17 3.93 8.79 0.55
CA ASP A 17 4.95 9.74 0.12
C ASP A 17 6.29 9.35 0.72
N VAL A 18 7.38 9.57 -0.04
CA VAL A 18 8.70 9.16 0.44
C VAL A 18 9.16 9.97 1.65
N HIS A 19 8.59 11.16 1.87
CA HIS A 19 8.84 12.00 3.03
C HIS A 19 7.86 11.71 4.15
N HIS A 20 8.32 11.83 5.39
CA HIS A 20 7.42 11.70 6.53
C HIS A 20 6.34 12.80 6.50
N GLY A 21 5.07 12.41 6.57
CA GLY A 21 3.91 13.31 6.71
C GLY A 21 3.80 13.97 8.09
N ASN A 22 4.85 14.68 8.51
CA ASN A 22 4.98 15.26 9.85
C ASN A 22 3.84 16.21 10.23
N GLY A 23 3.28 16.94 9.26
CA GLY A 23 2.13 17.80 9.49
C GLY A 23 0.86 17.02 9.86
N THR A 24 0.62 15.87 9.23
CA THR A 24 -0.52 15.01 9.54
C THR A 24 -0.36 14.38 10.92
N GLU A 25 0.85 13.94 11.28
CA GLU A 25 1.14 13.46 12.64
C GLU A 25 0.81 14.54 13.69
N GLU A 26 1.36 15.75 13.54
CA GLU A 26 1.15 16.86 14.50
C GLU A 26 -0.33 17.22 14.68
N ILE A 27 -1.12 17.16 13.60
CA ILE A 27 -2.55 17.49 13.66
C ILE A 27 -3.35 16.43 14.44
N PHE A 28 -2.96 15.15 14.34
CA PHE A 28 -3.79 14.02 14.78
C PHE A 28 -3.20 13.20 15.92
N GLU A 29 -2.01 13.48 16.44
CA GLU A 29 -1.36 12.70 17.53
C GLU A 29 -2.20 12.50 18.81
N TYR A 30 -3.23 13.32 19.02
CA TYR A 30 -4.17 13.19 20.15
C TYR A 30 -5.63 12.91 19.74
N ASP A 31 -5.87 12.52 18.48
CA ASP A 31 -7.21 12.16 17.98
C ASP A 31 -7.33 10.64 17.75
N ASP A 32 -7.80 9.91 18.76
CA ASP A 32 -8.00 8.46 18.71
C ASP A 32 -8.98 7.98 17.62
N ASP A 33 -9.83 8.87 17.08
CA ASP A 33 -10.74 8.57 15.97
C ASP A 33 -9.98 8.51 14.62
N VAL A 34 -8.73 8.99 14.56
CA VAL A 34 -7.87 9.01 13.36
C VAL A 34 -6.63 8.14 13.56
N LEU A 35 -6.44 7.12 12.73
CA LEU A 35 -5.20 6.36 12.64
C LEU A 35 -4.36 6.93 11.49
N PHE A 36 -3.21 7.53 11.81
CA PHE A 36 -2.22 7.97 10.83
C PHE A 36 -1.12 6.91 10.71
N ILE A 37 -0.76 6.58 9.47
CA ILE A 37 0.31 5.64 9.16
C ILE A 37 1.16 6.24 8.05
N SER A 38 2.47 6.28 8.22
CA SER A 38 3.40 6.76 7.19
C SER A 38 4.52 5.75 6.96
N ILE A 39 4.69 5.30 5.71
CA ILE A 39 5.90 4.61 5.26
C ILE A 39 6.75 5.64 4.52
N HIS A 40 7.94 5.93 5.02
CA HIS A 40 8.78 6.98 4.47
C HIS A 40 10.26 6.60 4.55
N ALA A 41 11.09 7.24 3.73
CA ALA A 41 12.54 7.19 3.91
C ALA A 41 12.95 8.01 5.14
N TYR A 42 13.94 7.52 5.88
CA TYR A 42 14.50 8.22 7.02
C TYR A 42 16.03 8.25 6.97
N GLY A 43 16.60 9.42 7.26
CA GLY A 43 18.02 9.64 7.52
C GLY A 43 18.21 11.02 8.15
N GLU A 44 19.33 11.23 8.84
CA GLU A 44 19.61 12.47 9.58
C GLU A 44 19.65 13.72 8.68
N ASP A 45 19.97 13.54 7.40
CA ASP A 45 20.02 14.60 6.38
C ASP A 45 18.84 14.58 5.39
N PHE A 46 17.79 13.81 5.70
CA PHE A 46 16.61 13.67 4.84
C PHE A 46 15.40 14.39 5.42
N TYR A 47 14.87 15.36 4.68
CA TYR A 47 13.70 16.13 5.11
C TYR A 47 12.50 15.20 5.37
N PRO A 48 11.69 15.43 6.41
CA PRO A 48 11.76 16.49 7.43
C PRO A 48 12.58 16.15 8.68
N VAL A 49 13.37 15.06 8.67
CA VAL A 49 14.11 14.57 9.85
C VAL A 49 13.18 14.28 11.04
N SER A 50 12.08 13.58 10.78
CA SER A 50 11.12 13.10 11.78
C SER A 50 10.52 11.76 11.35
N GLY A 51 9.59 11.20 12.13
CA GLY A 51 8.95 9.93 11.80
C GLY A 51 9.74 8.69 12.24
N LEU A 52 10.79 8.85 13.07
CA LEU A 52 11.53 7.70 13.59
C LEU A 52 10.74 6.94 14.67
N GLU A 53 10.23 7.66 15.66
CA GLU A 53 9.43 7.13 16.77
C GLU A 53 8.24 8.06 17.03
N SER A 54 7.17 7.50 17.59
CA SER A 54 6.02 8.27 18.08
C SER A 54 5.47 7.62 19.34
N GLU A 55 5.16 8.44 20.35
CA GLU A 55 4.53 8.00 21.60
C GLU A 55 2.99 7.93 21.48
N ALA A 56 2.44 8.45 20.38
CA ALA A 56 1.01 8.53 20.17
C ALA A 56 0.44 7.18 19.73
N ARG A 57 -0.62 6.72 20.41
CA ARG A 57 -1.21 5.38 20.20
C ARG A 57 -1.81 5.17 18.81
N ASN A 58 -2.17 6.26 18.14
CA ASN A 58 -2.85 6.29 16.86
C ASN A 58 -1.92 6.68 15.69
N ILE A 59 -0.63 6.84 15.95
CA ILE A 59 0.40 7.10 14.95
C ILE A 59 1.21 5.82 14.73
N VAL A 60 1.44 5.47 13.46
CA VAL A 60 2.31 4.34 13.09
C VAL A 60 3.29 4.81 12.03
N ASN A 61 4.49 5.15 12.49
CA ASN A 61 5.59 5.49 11.60
C ASN A 61 6.37 4.22 11.23
N VAL A 62 6.66 4.08 9.94
CA VAL A 62 7.42 2.95 9.38
C VAL A 62 8.61 3.51 8.61
N PRO A 63 9.67 3.96 9.32
CA PRO A 63 10.85 4.52 8.68
C PRO A 63 11.63 3.40 7.96
N LEU A 64 11.94 3.65 6.69
CA LEU A 64 12.79 2.81 5.86
C LEU A 64 14.13 3.50 5.61
N SER A 65 15.19 2.71 5.42
CA SER A 65 16.49 3.28 5.04
C SER A 65 16.39 3.97 3.69
N ILE A 66 17.07 5.09 3.52
CA ILE A 66 17.18 5.78 2.22
C ILE A 66 17.66 4.77 1.16
N GLY A 67 16.99 4.76 0.02
CA GLY A 67 17.28 3.82 -1.07
C GLY A 67 16.60 2.46 -0.95
N PHE A 68 15.68 2.27 0.00
CA PHE A 68 14.88 1.05 0.20
C PHE A 68 14.30 0.50 -1.10
N LYS A 69 14.12 -0.81 -1.19
CA LYS A 69 13.59 -1.50 -2.39
C LYS A 69 12.19 -2.06 -2.17
N SER A 70 11.55 -2.49 -3.26
CA SER A 70 10.19 -3.01 -3.27
C SER A 70 9.90 -4.03 -2.17
N ASN A 71 10.82 -4.97 -1.90
CA ASN A 71 10.61 -5.99 -0.86
C ASN A 71 10.45 -5.37 0.55
N GLU A 72 11.27 -4.38 0.89
CA GLU A 72 11.18 -3.68 2.18
C GLU A 72 9.85 -2.92 2.29
N PHE A 73 9.45 -2.26 1.19
CA PHE A 73 8.19 -1.54 1.12
C PHE A 73 6.96 -2.45 1.22
N HIS A 74 6.95 -3.63 0.57
CA HIS A 74 5.85 -4.58 0.70
C HIS A 74 5.77 -5.18 2.11
N ASN A 75 6.91 -5.46 2.74
CA ASN A 75 6.93 -5.89 4.15
C ASN A 75 6.40 -4.81 5.10
N ALA A 76 6.66 -3.53 4.80
CA ALA A 76 6.06 -2.40 5.50
C ALA A 76 4.55 -2.34 5.25
N CYS A 77 4.10 -2.47 4.00
CA CYS A 77 2.68 -2.52 3.64
C CYS A 77 1.92 -3.63 4.40
N ASP A 78 2.50 -4.82 4.57
CA ASP A 78 1.87 -5.90 5.35
C ASP A 78 1.63 -5.53 6.82
N GLN A 79 2.48 -4.68 7.40
CA GLN A 79 2.26 -4.13 8.75
C GLN A 79 1.11 -3.10 8.73
N VAL A 80 1.11 -2.22 7.73
CA VAL A 80 0.04 -1.22 7.52
C VAL A 80 -1.32 -1.89 7.36
N PHE A 81 -1.43 -2.89 6.49
CA PHE A 81 -2.68 -3.60 6.21
C PHE A 81 -3.25 -4.25 7.47
N ARG A 82 -2.41 -4.91 8.28
CA ARG A 82 -2.84 -5.45 9.58
C ARG A 82 -3.36 -4.38 10.53
N ARG A 83 -2.73 -3.21 10.55
CA ARG A 83 -3.17 -2.08 11.39
C ARG A 83 -4.52 -1.52 10.93
N ILE A 84 -4.71 -1.39 9.62
CA ILE A 84 -5.99 -0.98 9.00
C ILE A 84 -7.10 -1.98 9.36
N GLU A 85 -6.85 -3.29 9.22
CA GLU A 85 -7.80 -4.34 9.60
C GLU A 85 -8.21 -4.26 11.07
N HIS A 86 -7.25 -4.00 11.96
CA HIS A 86 -7.51 -3.86 13.38
C HIS A 86 -8.34 -2.62 13.71
N HIS A 87 -8.07 -1.49 13.03
CA HIS A 87 -8.75 -0.22 13.25
C HIS A 87 -10.18 -0.21 12.72
N LYS A 88 -10.49 -1.00 11.67
CA LYS A 88 -11.83 -1.09 11.06
C LYS A 88 -12.38 0.29 10.66
N PRO A 89 -11.70 0.99 9.74
CA PRO A 89 -12.05 2.35 9.38
C PRO A 89 -13.44 2.44 8.73
N ASP A 90 -14.06 3.60 8.88
CA ASP A 90 -15.25 4.00 8.14
C ASP A 90 -14.91 4.79 6.86
N LEU A 91 -13.66 5.26 6.73
CA LEU A 91 -13.09 5.97 5.58
C LEU A 91 -11.57 5.83 5.57
N ILE A 92 -10.98 5.68 4.38
CA ILE A 92 -9.53 5.68 4.17
C ILE A 92 -9.16 6.89 3.31
N PHE A 93 -8.23 7.71 3.80
CA PHE A 93 -7.52 8.73 3.03
C PHE A 93 -6.13 8.22 2.66
N LEU A 94 -5.69 8.54 1.44
CA LEU A 94 -4.35 8.23 0.95
C LEU A 94 -3.62 9.54 0.64
N SER A 95 -2.48 9.77 1.30
CA SER A 95 -1.49 10.77 0.91
C SER A 95 -0.57 10.10 -0.11
N ALA A 96 -0.84 10.38 -1.38
CA ALA A 96 -0.33 9.61 -2.50
C ALA A 96 0.85 10.31 -3.17
N GLY A 97 2.03 10.19 -2.58
CA GLY A 97 3.29 10.60 -3.20
C GLY A 97 3.82 9.55 -4.17
N MET A 98 4.34 9.99 -5.31
CA MET A 98 4.96 9.13 -6.33
C MET A 98 6.49 9.29 -6.37
N ASP A 99 7.06 9.95 -5.37
CA ASP A 99 8.48 10.31 -5.26
C ASP A 99 9.36 9.23 -4.62
N ALA A 100 8.77 8.13 -4.12
CA ALA A 100 9.50 6.91 -3.76
C ALA A 100 9.91 6.07 -4.98
N ARG A 101 9.63 6.55 -6.19
CA ARG A 101 9.90 5.89 -7.46
C ARG A 101 11.39 5.92 -7.80
N GLU A 102 11.91 4.83 -8.37
CA GLU A 102 13.35 4.65 -8.66
C GLU A 102 13.99 5.75 -9.53
N ASP A 103 13.20 6.40 -10.40
CA ASP A 103 13.65 7.46 -11.29
C ASP A 103 13.22 8.87 -10.87
N ASP A 104 12.68 9.03 -9.65
CA ASP A 104 12.38 10.36 -9.11
C ASP A 104 13.67 11.16 -8.86
N THR A 105 13.57 12.47 -9.06
CA THR A 105 14.70 13.40 -9.00
C THR A 105 14.90 14.04 -7.64
N ILE A 106 13.90 14.01 -6.74
CA ILE A 106 14.02 14.69 -5.43
C ILE A 106 15.07 14.04 -4.54
N MET A 107 15.29 12.73 -4.69
CA MET A 107 16.27 11.92 -3.99
C MET A 107 17.64 11.87 -4.69
N ARG A 108 17.84 12.63 -5.75
CA ARG A 108 19.09 12.61 -6.52
C ARG A 108 19.85 13.89 -6.24
N ASP A 109 21.13 13.74 -5.90
CA ASP A 109 22.08 14.84 -5.96
C ASP A 109 21.90 15.53 -7.33
N SER A 110 21.76 16.85 -7.32
CA SER A 110 21.73 17.67 -8.51
C SER A 110 23.06 17.50 -9.26
N VAL A 111 23.17 16.47 -10.09
CA VAL A 111 24.24 16.38 -11.07
C VAL A 111 23.84 17.31 -12.19
N ASP A 112 24.37 18.54 -12.15
CA ASP A 112 24.31 19.45 -13.28
C ASP A 112 24.85 18.72 -14.52
N GLU A 113 23.98 18.44 -15.49
CA GLU A 113 24.38 17.82 -16.75
C GLU A 113 25.24 18.75 -17.65
N ASN A 114 25.82 19.85 -17.13
CA ASN A 114 26.61 20.76 -17.96
C ASN A 114 27.73 21.58 -17.31
N GLU A 115 28.11 21.42 -16.04
CA GLU A 115 29.21 22.24 -15.49
C GLU A 115 30.54 21.49 -15.41
N THR A 116 31.34 21.70 -16.46
CA THR A 116 32.79 21.46 -16.43
C THR A 116 33.43 22.43 -15.44
N ASN A 117 34.11 21.87 -14.42
CA ASN A 117 35.13 22.49 -13.56
C ASN A 117 35.41 23.99 -13.76
N ALA A 118 34.79 24.87 -12.96
CA ALA A 118 35.40 26.14 -12.54
C ALA A 118 34.67 26.78 -11.34
N SER A 119 35.33 26.77 -10.18
CA SER A 119 35.33 27.84 -9.19
C SER A 119 33.99 28.37 -8.64
N LYS A 120 33.72 27.96 -7.40
CA LYS A 120 32.88 28.66 -6.40
C LYS A 120 33.04 30.18 -6.46
N THR A 121 31.96 30.88 -6.83
CA THR A 121 31.62 32.20 -6.29
C THR A 121 30.12 32.43 -6.40
N ARG A 122 29.43 32.57 -5.26
CA ARG A 122 28.00 32.93 -5.21
C ARG A 122 27.82 34.32 -5.80
N SER A 123 27.08 34.43 -6.90
CA SER A 123 26.55 35.70 -7.41
C SER A 123 25.04 35.70 -7.28
N PHE A 124 24.51 36.78 -6.69
CA PHE A 124 23.09 37.04 -6.51
C PHE A 124 22.63 37.91 -7.68
N SER A 125 21.74 37.42 -8.55
CA SER A 125 20.90 38.32 -9.36
C SER A 125 19.66 37.64 -9.95
N ASN A 126 18.56 38.39 -9.86
CA ASN A 126 17.33 38.33 -10.64
C ASN A 126 16.31 37.21 -10.38
N GLY A 127 15.58 37.37 -9.28
CA GLY A 127 14.12 37.45 -9.34
C GLY A 127 13.34 36.19 -9.71
N LYS A 128 13.96 35.01 -9.60
CA LYS A 128 13.26 33.72 -9.70
C LYS A 128 12.97 33.23 -8.29
N VAL A 129 11.73 33.33 -7.85
CA VAL A 129 11.25 32.58 -6.68
C VAL A 129 11.23 31.11 -7.08
N SER A 130 12.34 30.43 -6.81
CA SER A 130 12.37 28.98 -6.64
C SER A 130 11.66 28.71 -5.32
N TRP A 131 10.62 27.88 -5.34
CA TRP A 131 10.19 27.17 -4.15
C TRP A 131 11.34 26.23 -3.79
N GLY A 132 12.31 26.76 -3.06
CA GLY A 132 13.47 26.02 -2.59
C GLY A 132 13.03 25.08 -1.49
N MET A 133 12.42 23.94 -1.87
CA MET A 133 12.53 22.77 -1.01
C MET A 133 14.02 22.50 -0.86
N PRO A 134 14.52 22.30 0.37
CA PRO A 134 15.91 21.92 0.57
C PRO A 134 16.18 20.67 -0.28
N THR A 135 17.05 20.78 -1.29
CA THR A 135 17.51 19.61 -2.04
C THR A 135 18.23 18.72 -1.04
N CYS A 136 17.64 17.57 -0.71
CA CYS A 136 18.26 16.63 0.21
C CYS A 136 19.47 16.00 -0.49
N ASN A 137 20.63 16.06 0.15
CA ASN A 137 21.88 15.51 -0.38
C ASN A 137 21.99 14.00 -0.04
N CYS A 138 20.89 13.29 -0.27
CA CYS A 138 20.72 11.89 0.09
C CYS A 138 21.10 11.01 -1.09
N GLN A 139 22.14 10.20 -0.95
CA GLN A 139 22.56 9.29 -2.01
C GLN A 139 21.57 8.12 -2.12
N GLY A 140 20.75 8.14 -3.17
CA GLY A 140 20.00 6.97 -3.64
C GLY A 140 18.48 7.18 -3.62
N SER A 141 17.87 7.09 -4.80
CA SER A 141 16.41 7.05 -4.89
C SER A 141 15.84 5.78 -4.27
N ALA A 142 14.68 5.90 -3.61
CA ALA A 142 13.87 4.76 -3.24
C ALA A 142 13.53 3.96 -4.51
N GLY A 143 13.57 2.63 -4.42
CA GLY A 143 13.55 1.73 -5.57
C GLY A 143 12.17 1.24 -5.95
N LEU A 144 11.10 2.00 -5.73
CA LEU A 144 9.76 1.53 -6.08
C LEU A 144 9.54 1.56 -7.59
N THR A 145 8.69 0.66 -8.04
CA THR A 145 8.25 0.48 -9.42
C THR A 145 6.76 0.77 -9.54
N VAL A 146 6.29 0.94 -10.78
CA VAL A 146 4.86 1.10 -11.10
C VAL A 146 4.02 -0.05 -10.51
N PHE A 147 4.56 -1.27 -10.48
CA PHE A 147 3.88 -2.44 -9.92
C PHE A 147 3.68 -2.36 -8.40
N ASP A 148 4.58 -1.69 -7.69
CA ASP A 148 4.50 -1.53 -6.24
C ASP A 148 3.31 -0.64 -5.87
N TYR A 149 3.15 0.50 -6.57
CA TYR A 149 2.00 1.38 -6.42
C TYR A 149 0.68 0.67 -6.79
N LEU A 150 0.65 -0.09 -7.89
CA LEU A 150 -0.53 -0.87 -8.29
C LEU A 150 -0.93 -1.87 -7.19
N SER A 151 0.03 -2.70 -6.75
CA SER A 151 -0.22 -3.79 -5.82
C SER A 151 -0.69 -3.29 -4.46
N MET A 152 -0.03 -2.27 -3.92
CA MET A 152 -0.45 -1.63 -2.67
C MET A 152 -1.87 -1.07 -2.78
N SER A 153 -2.17 -0.34 -3.86
CA SER A 153 -3.47 0.30 -4.08
C SER A 153 -4.60 -0.72 -4.24
N PHE A 154 -4.31 -1.83 -4.92
CA PHE A 154 -5.23 -2.96 -5.03
C PHE A 154 -5.61 -3.52 -3.66
N ARG A 155 -4.62 -3.79 -2.78
CA ARG A 155 -4.91 -4.30 -1.43
C ARG A 155 -5.65 -3.28 -0.55
N ILE A 156 -5.34 -1.99 -0.68
CA ILE A 156 -6.09 -0.93 0.01
C ILE A 156 -7.55 -0.94 -0.41
N ALA A 157 -7.85 -1.06 -1.71
CA ALA A 157 -9.23 -1.09 -2.19
C ALA A 157 -10.02 -2.30 -1.65
N GLU A 158 -9.39 -3.47 -1.54
CA GLU A 158 -10.02 -4.63 -0.90
C GLU A 158 -10.31 -4.39 0.59
N LEU A 159 -9.37 -3.81 1.33
CA LEU A 159 -9.58 -3.44 2.73
C LEU A 159 -10.70 -2.41 2.87
N ALA A 160 -10.72 -1.42 1.98
CA ALA A 160 -11.76 -0.41 1.95
C ALA A 160 -13.14 -1.03 1.70
N HIS A 161 -13.24 -1.96 0.77
CA HIS A 161 -14.48 -2.70 0.51
C HIS A 161 -14.95 -3.43 1.77
N ARG A 162 -14.05 -4.14 2.45
CA ARG A 162 -14.33 -4.93 3.66
C ARG A 162 -14.79 -4.10 4.86
N PHE A 163 -14.19 -2.93 5.10
CA PHE A 163 -14.41 -2.18 6.34
C PHE A 163 -15.20 -0.88 6.15
N CYS A 164 -15.00 -0.19 5.03
CA CYS A 164 -15.61 1.12 4.77
C CYS A 164 -16.48 1.17 3.51
N GLN A 165 -16.99 0.04 3.02
CA GLN A 165 -17.87 -0.02 1.83
C GLN A 165 -17.23 0.63 0.59
N GLY A 166 -15.92 0.44 0.43
CA GLY A 166 -15.15 0.96 -0.70
C GLY A 166 -14.86 2.46 -0.63
N ARG A 167 -15.10 3.12 0.51
CA ARG A 167 -14.84 4.55 0.68
C ARG A 167 -13.34 4.82 0.84
N VAL A 168 -12.74 5.24 -0.27
CA VAL A 168 -11.36 5.72 -0.35
C VAL A 168 -11.33 7.12 -0.96
N VAL A 169 -10.53 8.01 -0.40
CA VAL A 169 -10.16 9.29 -1.00
C VAL A 169 -8.65 9.30 -1.16
N SER A 170 -8.16 9.50 -2.37
CA SER A 170 -6.73 9.65 -2.64
C SER A 170 -6.43 11.10 -3.01
N VAL A 171 -5.38 11.66 -2.41
CA VAL A 171 -4.92 13.03 -2.63
C VAL A 171 -3.47 12.94 -3.10
N LEU A 172 -3.19 13.52 -4.26
CA LEU A 172 -1.83 13.53 -4.81
C LEU A 172 -0.93 14.42 -3.95
N GLU A 173 0.25 13.90 -3.59
CA GLU A 173 1.29 14.59 -2.81
C GLU A 173 2.53 14.85 -3.69
N GLY A 174 3.70 14.31 -3.33
CA GLY A 174 4.95 14.41 -4.07
C GLY A 174 5.00 13.59 -5.36
N GLY A 175 6.13 13.71 -6.06
CA GLY A 175 6.39 13.10 -7.36
C GLY A 175 6.89 14.15 -8.35
N TYR A 176 8.17 14.11 -8.64
CA TYR A 176 8.88 15.21 -9.31
C TYR A 176 9.45 14.78 -10.67
N GLY A 177 9.62 13.46 -10.88
CA GLY A 177 9.85 12.89 -12.21
C GLY A 177 8.54 12.83 -13.01
N LYS A 178 8.33 13.72 -14.00
CA LYS A 178 7.06 13.80 -14.77
C LYS A 178 6.56 12.45 -15.33
N LYS A 179 7.46 11.65 -15.90
CA LYS A 179 7.11 10.35 -16.46
C LYS A 179 6.76 9.34 -15.34
N GLY A 180 7.62 9.24 -14.32
CA GLY A 180 7.38 8.38 -13.16
C GLY A 180 6.08 8.72 -12.44
N LEU A 181 5.83 10.01 -12.18
CA LEU A 181 4.59 10.54 -11.62
C LEU A 181 3.37 10.10 -12.43
N SER A 182 3.41 10.28 -13.76
CA SER A 182 2.31 9.89 -14.64
C SER A 182 2.04 8.38 -14.58
N ASP A 183 3.08 7.56 -14.78
CA ASP A 183 2.94 6.10 -14.84
C ASP A 183 2.47 5.53 -13.49
N CYS A 184 3.00 6.03 -12.38
CA CYS A 184 2.62 5.58 -11.04
C CYS A 184 1.22 6.06 -10.65
N SER A 185 0.83 7.28 -11.05
CA SER A 185 -0.54 7.77 -10.83
C SER A 185 -1.57 6.92 -11.56
N VAL A 186 -1.29 6.54 -12.82
CA VAL A 186 -2.17 5.63 -13.57
C VAL A 186 -2.26 4.28 -12.87
N ALA A 187 -1.13 3.69 -12.48
CA ALA A 187 -1.10 2.41 -11.79
C ALA A 187 -1.79 2.42 -10.42
N HIS A 188 -1.67 3.51 -9.67
CA HIS A 188 -2.38 3.73 -8.41
C HIS A 188 -3.91 3.70 -8.64
N LEU A 189 -4.39 4.46 -9.63
CA LEU A 189 -5.81 4.51 -9.99
C LEU A 189 -6.32 3.16 -10.52
N GLU A 190 -5.53 2.48 -11.35
CA GLU A 190 -5.85 1.14 -11.84
C GLU A 190 -5.94 0.13 -10.69
N GLY A 191 -4.99 0.15 -9.75
CA GLY A 191 -5.00 -0.70 -8.57
C GLY A 191 -6.26 -0.47 -7.73
N LEU A 192 -6.62 0.80 -7.46
CA LEU A 192 -7.86 1.12 -6.74
C LEU A 192 -9.11 0.62 -7.46
N ALA A 193 -9.20 0.81 -8.77
CA ALA A 193 -10.34 0.38 -9.57
C ALA A 193 -10.46 -1.15 -9.63
N GLN A 194 -9.36 -1.84 -9.92
CA GLN A 194 -9.32 -3.30 -10.04
C GLN A 194 -9.57 -3.99 -8.68
N GLY A 195 -8.98 -3.49 -7.60
CA GLY A 195 -9.18 -4.06 -6.27
C GLY A 195 -10.62 -3.94 -5.79
N ASN A 196 -11.29 -2.82 -6.09
CA ASN A 196 -12.69 -2.64 -5.77
C ASN A 196 -13.61 -3.58 -6.58
N LEU A 197 -13.33 -3.76 -7.88
CA LEU A 197 -14.05 -4.72 -8.74
C LEU A 197 -13.86 -6.16 -8.26
N HIS A 198 -12.62 -6.52 -7.90
CA HIS A 198 -12.29 -7.83 -7.36
C HIS A 198 -13.06 -8.11 -6.06
N ALA A 199 -13.03 -7.17 -5.12
CA ALA A 199 -13.72 -7.32 -3.84
C ALA A 199 -15.24 -7.46 -4.00
N ALA A 200 -15.84 -6.69 -4.90
CA ALA A 200 -17.27 -6.80 -5.23
C ALA A 200 -17.62 -8.19 -5.82
N ALA A 201 -16.82 -8.67 -6.78
CA ALA A 201 -17.03 -9.99 -7.38
C ALA A 201 -16.91 -11.13 -6.35
N CYS A 202 -15.96 -11.03 -5.41
CA CYS A 202 -15.82 -11.99 -4.33
C CYS A 202 -16.99 -11.97 -3.34
N ALA A 203 -17.58 -10.80 -3.09
CA ALA A 203 -18.76 -10.66 -2.22
C ALA A 203 -20.03 -11.25 -2.85
N GLU A 204 -20.13 -11.23 -4.17
CA GLU A 204 -21.27 -11.77 -4.93
C GLU A 204 -21.18 -13.29 -5.18
N TRP A 205 -20.05 -13.93 -4.89
CA TRP A 205 -19.87 -15.36 -5.18
C TRP A 205 -20.72 -16.27 -4.26
N PRO A 206 -21.61 -17.12 -4.81
CA PRO A 206 -22.76 -17.70 -4.09
C PRO A 206 -22.46 -18.97 -3.28
N TRP A 207 -21.45 -18.99 -2.41
CA TRP A 207 -21.18 -20.15 -1.53
C TRP A 207 -21.61 -20.00 -0.07
N THR A 208 -22.33 -18.94 0.30
CA THR A 208 -22.82 -18.75 1.68
C THR A 208 -24.33 -18.46 1.77
N SER A 209 -25.14 -19.38 1.25
CA SER A 209 -26.53 -19.49 1.69
C SER A 209 -27.00 -20.95 1.70
N SER A 210 -26.34 -21.76 2.52
CA SER A 210 -26.89 -23.01 3.05
C SER A 210 -27.26 -22.83 4.52
N THR A 211 -28.05 -21.81 4.83
CA THR A 211 -28.92 -21.84 6.01
C THR A 211 -30.19 -22.60 5.62
N SER A 212 -30.14 -23.93 5.63
CA SER A 212 -31.37 -24.72 5.71
C SER A 212 -31.83 -24.72 7.16
N SER A 213 -32.68 -23.76 7.50
CA SER A 213 -33.55 -23.85 8.66
C SER A 213 -34.35 -25.15 8.57
N SER A 214 -34.25 -25.96 9.62
CA SER A 214 -35.04 -27.16 9.83
C SER A 214 -36.55 -26.87 9.73
N SER A 215 -37.20 -27.46 8.73
CA SER A 215 -38.62 -27.78 8.79
C SER A 215 -38.77 -29.26 8.49
N SER A 216 -39.17 -30.00 9.52
CA SER A 216 -39.54 -31.41 9.44
C SER A 216 -40.70 -31.62 8.48
N SER A 217 -40.45 -32.32 7.38
CA SER A 217 -41.46 -33.11 6.70
C SER A 217 -40.75 -34.22 5.92
N SER A 218 -40.89 -35.46 6.40
CA SER A 218 -40.36 -36.65 5.77
C SER A 218 -40.87 -36.80 4.32
N PRO A 219 -40.04 -37.13 3.32
CA PRO A 219 -40.51 -37.55 2.02
C PRO A 219 -40.77 -39.07 1.95
N PRO A 220 -41.74 -39.52 1.13
CA PRO A 220 -42.10 -40.93 1.03
C PRO A 220 -41.05 -41.72 0.25
N HIS A 221 -40.91 -43.00 0.60
CA HIS A 221 -40.07 -43.98 -0.08
C HIS A 221 -40.35 -44.02 -1.60
N GLY A 222 -39.35 -43.67 -2.40
CA GLY A 222 -39.32 -43.85 -3.85
C GLY A 222 -37.97 -44.45 -4.26
N LYS A 223 -38.02 -45.62 -4.90
CA LYS A 223 -36.89 -46.49 -5.24
C LYS A 223 -35.86 -45.80 -6.15
N SER A 224 -34.58 -45.95 -5.84
CA SER A 224 -33.46 -45.66 -6.73
C SER A 224 -33.40 -46.68 -7.88
N PRO A 225 -33.10 -46.29 -9.13
CA PRO A 225 -32.60 -47.21 -10.13
C PRO A 225 -31.09 -47.36 -10.00
N GLU A 226 -30.62 -48.60 -9.88
CA GLU A 226 -29.20 -48.97 -9.98
C GLU A 226 -28.65 -48.65 -11.39
N PRO A 227 -27.41 -48.16 -11.52
CA PRO A 227 -26.67 -48.24 -12.76
C PRO A 227 -25.91 -49.58 -12.85
N SER A 228 -26.07 -50.24 -14.00
CA SER A 228 -25.38 -51.47 -14.40
C SER A 228 -23.87 -51.28 -14.63
N PRO A 229 -23.06 -52.33 -14.49
CA PRO A 229 -21.61 -52.24 -14.61
C PRO A 229 -21.17 -52.50 -16.06
N SER A 230 -20.27 -51.69 -16.61
CA SER A 230 -19.05 -52.19 -17.25
C SER A 230 -18.16 -51.09 -17.85
N GLN A 231 -16.86 -51.31 -17.67
CA GLN A 231 -15.70 -50.94 -18.50
C GLN A 231 -14.84 -49.70 -18.15
N ALA A 232 -13.53 -50.01 -18.13
CA ALA A 232 -12.31 -49.19 -18.18
C ALA A 232 -11.86 -48.52 -16.85
N THR A 233 -11.08 -49.18 -15.99
CA THR A 233 -9.61 -49.48 -16.01
C THR A 233 -8.68 -48.27 -15.78
N GLY A 234 -7.95 -48.31 -14.63
CA GLY A 234 -6.63 -47.70 -14.36
C GLY A 234 -6.56 -46.17 -14.31
N GLU A 235 -5.97 -45.47 -13.34
CA GLU A 235 -5.04 -45.78 -12.26
C GLU A 235 -5.21 -44.70 -11.17
N ARG A 236 -4.99 -45.08 -9.92
CA ARG A 236 -4.92 -44.18 -8.76
C ARG A 236 -3.44 -43.95 -8.40
N ALA A 237 -3.19 -42.72 -7.98
CA ALA A 237 -2.23 -42.29 -6.95
C ALA A 237 -0.72 -42.45 -7.24
N ASP A 238 0.03 -41.36 -7.06
CA ASP A 238 0.84 -41.21 -5.85
C ASP A 238 1.36 -39.77 -5.65
N ILE A 239 1.21 -39.31 -4.41
CA ILE A 239 1.87 -38.17 -3.77
C ILE A 239 2.92 -38.81 -2.85
N VAL A 240 4.22 -38.47 -2.91
CA VAL A 240 5.09 -38.10 -1.75
C VAL A 240 6.47 -37.59 -2.23
N ALA A 241 6.95 -36.51 -1.58
CA ALA A 241 8.34 -36.15 -1.23
C ALA A 241 9.45 -36.02 -2.30
N SER A 242 10.06 -34.84 -2.34
CA SER A 242 11.43 -34.69 -1.80
C SER A 242 11.79 -33.22 -1.60
N ALA A 243 12.07 -32.88 -0.34
CA ALA A 243 12.94 -31.78 0.04
C ALA A 243 14.33 -32.37 0.33
N SER A 244 15.35 -31.52 0.17
CA SER A 244 16.74 -31.59 0.68
C SER A 244 17.85 -32.09 -0.25
N ALA A 245 18.97 -31.34 -0.13
CA ALA A 245 20.35 -31.57 -0.55
C ALA A 245 20.76 -31.27 -2.01
N SER A 246 21.46 -30.13 -2.19
CA SER A 246 22.92 -30.21 -2.39
C SER A 246 23.59 -28.86 -2.15
N ALA A 247 24.41 -28.82 -1.09
CA ALA A 247 25.54 -27.91 -0.96
C ALA A 247 26.82 -28.76 -1.11
N ALA A 248 27.84 -28.18 -1.75
CA ALA A 248 29.24 -28.61 -1.85
C ALA A 248 29.60 -29.75 -2.82
N ALA A 249 30.17 -29.38 -3.98
CA ALA A 249 31.50 -29.81 -4.48
C ALA A 249 31.71 -29.33 -5.94
N GLY A 250 32.75 -28.53 -6.19
CA GLY A 250 33.19 -28.13 -7.54
C GLY A 250 33.61 -26.68 -7.62
#